data_AF-A0A9Q8V774-F1
#
_entry.id   AF-A0A9Q8V774-F1
#
_cell.length_a   1.000
_cell.length_b   1.000
_cell.length_c   1.000
_cell.angle_alpha   90.00
_cell.angle_beta   90.00
_cell.angle_gamma   90.00
#
_symmetry.space_group_name_H-M   'P 1'
#
loop_
_entity.id
_entity.type
_entity.pdbx_description
1 polymer ?
#
loop_
_entity_poly.entity_id
_entity_poly.type
_entity_poly.pdbx_seq_one_letter_code
_entity_poly.pdbx_strand_id
1 'polypeptide(L)'
;MGRKTWDSIPPKFRPLKDRLNIIITRSAPPPSLPAASSSSSGLPSSVAAAAPSASTTAAGSSSAAAAPAPTTLYTAEPVRVPSLEHALQYAQAHAAALGRVFVMGGAQIYDAALRLPAARRVLLTAIERDFDCDTFFPLRLVDGEGDADDGGWAKRSRADLRAWTGEEALPDGPQEEAGTRYEFQMWEKVALK
;
A
#
# COMPACT_ATOMS: atom_id res chain seq x y z
N MET A 1 -6.72 3.77 -6.53
CA MET A 1 -6.66 5.08 -7.23
C MET A 1 -8.02 5.74 -7.24
N GLY A 2 -8.11 7.04 -7.52
CA GLY A 2 -9.38 7.75 -7.64
C GLY A 2 -10.08 7.50 -8.97
N ARG A 3 -11.40 7.70 -9.02
CA ARG A 3 -12.23 7.52 -10.23
C ARG A 3 -11.70 8.27 -11.45
N LYS A 4 -11.31 9.55 -11.30
CA LYS A 4 -10.79 10.36 -12.43
C LYS A 4 -9.52 9.76 -13.04
N THR A 5 -8.60 9.29 -12.19
CA THR A 5 -7.35 8.62 -12.62
C THR A 5 -7.64 7.28 -13.31
N TRP A 6 -8.65 6.55 -12.85
CA TRP A 6 -9.08 5.33 -13.52
C TRP A 6 -9.66 5.58 -14.91
N ASP A 7 -10.48 6.62 -15.04
CA ASP A 7 -11.11 6.99 -16.31
C ASP A 7 -10.10 7.53 -17.33
N SER A 8 -8.98 8.10 -16.89
CA SER A 8 -7.90 8.57 -17.79
C SER A 8 -7.03 7.46 -18.35
N ILE A 9 -7.09 6.23 -17.80
CA ILE A 9 -6.34 5.08 -18.33
C ILE A 9 -7.10 4.51 -19.54
N PRO A 10 -6.46 4.35 -20.71
CA PRO A 10 -7.13 3.80 -21.89
C PRO A 10 -7.78 2.44 -21.62
N PRO A 11 -8.98 2.14 -22.17
CA PRO A 11 -9.72 0.91 -21.87
C PRO A 11 -8.93 -0.38 -22.07
N LYS A 12 -8.01 -0.42 -23.03
CA LYS A 12 -7.15 -1.58 -23.32
C LYS A 12 -6.09 -1.88 -22.24
N PHE A 13 -5.81 -0.92 -21.36
CA PHE A 13 -4.80 -1.02 -20.30
C PHE A 13 -5.41 -1.12 -18.90
N ARG A 14 -6.74 -1.23 -18.80
CA ARG A 14 -7.45 -1.40 -17.52
C ARG A 14 -8.24 -2.73 -17.53
N PRO A 15 -8.28 -3.47 -16.42
CA PRO A 15 -7.51 -3.26 -15.19
C PRO A 15 -6.00 -3.42 -15.40
N LEU A 16 -5.22 -2.84 -14.49
CA LEU A 16 -3.78 -3.04 -14.49
C LEU A 16 -3.48 -4.52 -14.22
N LYS A 17 -2.80 -5.18 -15.17
CA LYS A 17 -2.45 -6.61 -15.08
C LYS A 17 -1.66 -6.91 -13.81
N ASP A 18 -1.87 -8.13 -13.30
CA ASP A 18 -1.17 -8.72 -12.15
C ASP A 18 -1.30 -7.89 -10.85
N ARG A 19 -2.35 -7.07 -10.77
CA ARG A 19 -2.60 -6.15 -9.65
C ARG A 19 -4.08 -6.16 -9.27
N LEU A 20 -4.34 -6.13 -7.96
CA LEU A 20 -5.67 -5.83 -7.45
C LEU A 20 -5.95 -4.34 -7.66
N ASN A 21 -6.96 -4.02 -8.46
CA ASN A 21 -7.32 -2.64 -8.78
C ASN A 21 -8.46 -2.18 -7.88
N ILE A 22 -8.19 -1.26 -6.94
CA ILE A 22 -9.21 -0.64 -6.07
C ILE A 22 -9.47 0.81 -6.49
N ILE A 23 -10.73 1.11 -6.78
CA ILE A 23 -11.18 2.40 -7.32
C ILE A 23 -12.08 3.10 -6.32
N ILE A 24 -11.65 4.29 -5.89
CA ILE A 24 -12.38 5.10 -4.92
C ILE A 24 -13.37 6.00 -5.66
N THR A 25 -14.66 5.86 -5.37
CA THR A 25 -15.75 6.67 -5.95
C THR A 25 -16.92 6.81 -4.98
N ARG A 26 -17.51 8.01 -4.89
CA ARG A 26 -18.61 8.31 -3.95
C ARG A 26 -19.90 7.53 -4.23
N SER A 27 -20.07 7.00 -5.45
CA SER A 27 -21.23 6.22 -5.87
C SER A 27 -21.05 4.71 -5.72
N ALA A 28 -20.00 4.26 -5.02
CA ALA A 28 -19.76 2.83 -4.82
C ALA A 28 -20.68 2.26 -3.74
N PRO A 29 -21.22 1.04 -3.93
CA PRO A 29 -21.82 0.29 -2.83
C PRO A 29 -20.76 -0.03 -1.76
N PRO A 30 -21.15 -0.25 -0.49
CA PRO A 30 -20.21 -0.66 0.54
C PRO A 30 -19.51 -1.97 0.14
N PRO A 31 -18.20 -2.12 0.42
CA PRO A 31 -17.47 -3.33 0.04
C PRO A 31 -18.08 -4.55 0.73
N SER A 32 -18.28 -5.63 -0.03
CA SER A 32 -18.49 -6.95 0.55
C SER A 32 -17.16 -7.41 1.15
N LEU A 33 -16.95 -7.12 2.43
CA LEU A 33 -15.83 -7.70 3.18
C LEU A 33 -16.06 -9.22 3.25
N PRO A 34 -15.00 -10.05 3.15
CA PRO A 34 -15.14 -11.46 3.46
C PRO A 34 -15.71 -11.55 4.87
N ALA A 35 -16.82 -12.29 5.02
CA ALA A 35 -17.47 -12.44 6.33
C ALA A 35 -16.38 -12.82 7.32
N ALA A 36 -16.08 -11.93 8.27
CA ALA A 36 -15.31 -12.31 9.43
C ALA A 36 -16.07 -13.51 9.99
N SER A 37 -15.43 -14.66 10.07
CA SER A 37 -15.99 -15.86 10.69
C SER A 37 -16.40 -15.45 12.09
N SER A 38 -17.67 -15.08 12.24
CA SER A 38 -18.27 -14.71 13.50
C SER A 38 -18.51 -16.00 14.24
N SER A 39 -17.46 -16.51 14.87
CA SER A 39 -17.58 -17.45 15.97
C SER A 39 -18.22 -16.70 17.15
N SER A 40 -19.53 -16.58 17.11
CA SER A 40 -20.35 -16.31 18.29
C SER A 40 -20.32 -17.56 19.18
N SER A 41 -19.31 -17.68 20.03
CA SER A 41 -19.39 -18.52 21.23
C SER A 41 -19.50 -17.59 22.42
N GLY A 42 -20.69 -17.58 23.01
CA GLY A 42 -21.06 -16.70 24.11
C GLY A 42 -20.16 -16.81 25.33
N LEU A 43 -20.15 -15.71 26.09
CA LEU A 43 -19.74 -15.65 27.49
C LEU A 43 -20.50 -16.72 28.28
N PRO A 44 -19.87 -17.30 29.32
CA PRO A 44 -20.27 -16.82 30.63
C PRO A 44 -19.10 -16.48 31.55
N SER A 45 -19.35 -15.48 32.39
CA SER A 45 -18.58 -15.13 33.59
C SER A 45 -18.52 -16.30 34.58
N SER A 46 -17.36 -16.48 35.21
CA SER A 46 -17.17 -16.46 36.68
C SER A 46 -16.22 -17.55 37.24
N VAL A 47 -15.21 -17.06 37.96
CA VAL A 47 -14.49 -17.55 39.16
C VAL A 47 -13.52 -18.76 39.16
N ALA A 48 -12.32 -18.42 39.68
CA ALA A 48 -11.51 -19.08 40.71
C ALA A 48 -10.50 -20.20 40.35
N ALA A 49 -9.23 -19.80 40.52
CA ALA A 49 -8.02 -20.50 40.96
C ALA A 49 -8.09 -22.00 41.40
N ALA A 50 -7.15 -22.82 40.88
CA ALA A 50 -6.10 -23.53 41.63
C ALA A 50 -5.32 -24.51 40.74
N ALA A 51 -3.99 -24.56 40.92
CA ALA A 51 -3.06 -25.58 40.41
C ALA A 51 -3.17 -26.89 41.26
N PRO A 52 -2.63 -28.08 40.88
CA PRO A 52 -1.19 -28.31 40.63
C PRO A 52 -0.77 -29.41 39.59
N SER A 53 0.52 -29.33 39.23
CA SER A 53 1.56 -30.32 38.87
C SER A 53 1.31 -31.67 38.15
N ALA A 54 2.14 -31.88 37.12
CA ALA A 54 3.04 -33.03 36.82
C ALA A 54 2.84 -33.84 35.52
N SER A 55 3.79 -33.62 34.59
CA SER A 55 4.54 -34.55 33.68
C SER A 55 3.84 -35.72 32.97
N THR A 56 4.04 -35.81 31.64
CA THR A 56 4.84 -36.86 30.92
C THR A 56 4.50 -36.93 29.41
N THR A 57 5.54 -36.87 28.55
CA THR A 57 5.78 -37.39 27.15
C THR A 57 4.60 -37.65 26.18
N ALA A 58 4.68 -37.57 24.85
CA ALA A 58 5.67 -37.21 23.83
C ALA A 58 4.95 -37.24 22.45
N ALA A 59 5.61 -36.68 21.43
CA ALA A 59 5.55 -37.07 20.01
C ALA A 59 4.26 -36.84 19.20
N GLY A 60 4.31 -35.80 18.36
CA GLY A 60 4.43 -36.00 16.91
C GLY A 60 3.22 -36.49 16.12
N SER A 61 2.48 -35.53 15.54
CA SER A 61 2.07 -35.63 14.13
C SER A 61 1.63 -34.27 13.62
N SER A 62 2.54 -33.63 12.91
CA SER A 62 2.31 -32.44 12.10
C SER A 62 1.43 -32.85 10.91
N SER A 63 0.12 -32.69 11.05
CA SER A 63 -0.76 -32.64 9.89
C SER A 63 -0.59 -31.25 9.28
N ALA A 64 0.30 -31.16 8.29
CA ALA A 64 0.42 -30.03 7.41
C ALA A 64 -0.92 -29.85 6.69
N ALA A 65 -1.80 -29.04 7.28
CA ALA A 65 -2.93 -28.47 6.57
C ALA A 65 -2.33 -27.70 5.40
N ALA A 66 -2.52 -28.28 4.21
CA ALA A 66 -2.07 -27.73 2.95
C ALA A 66 -2.42 -26.24 2.92
N ALA A 67 -1.40 -25.40 2.76
CA ALA A 67 -1.59 -23.98 2.54
C ALA A 67 -2.64 -23.84 1.41
N PRO A 68 -3.74 -23.09 1.62
CA PRO A 68 -4.71 -22.89 0.57
C PRO A 68 -3.99 -22.27 -0.62
N ALA A 69 -4.22 -22.83 -1.81
CA ALA A 69 -3.71 -22.30 -3.07
C ALA A 69 -3.94 -20.77 -3.11
N PRO A 70 -2.99 -19.97 -3.64
CA PRO A 70 -3.10 -18.51 -3.58
C PRO A 70 -4.42 -18.09 -4.24
N THR A 71 -5.36 -17.63 -3.42
CA THR A 71 -6.62 -17.07 -3.88
C THR A 71 -6.29 -15.97 -4.87
N THR A 72 -6.60 -16.20 -6.14
CA THR A 72 -6.26 -15.27 -7.20
C THR A 72 -7.16 -14.04 -7.06
N LEU A 73 -6.67 -13.00 -6.39
CA LEU A 73 -7.40 -11.74 -6.20
C LEU A 73 -7.37 -10.84 -7.45
N TYR A 74 -6.77 -11.30 -8.53
CA TYR A 74 -6.67 -10.58 -9.80
C TYR A 74 -7.92 -10.84 -10.64
N THR A 75 -8.96 -10.07 -10.37
CA THR A 75 -10.23 -10.15 -11.08
C THR A 75 -10.22 -9.32 -12.37
N ALA A 76 -11.03 -9.73 -13.35
CA ALA A 76 -11.26 -8.96 -14.58
C ALA A 76 -11.94 -7.60 -14.31
N GLU A 77 -12.64 -7.47 -13.18
CA GLU A 77 -13.29 -6.23 -12.76
C GLU A 77 -12.57 -5.58 -11.57
N PRO A 78 -12.50 -4.24 -11.52
CA PRO A 78 -11.94 -3.53 -10.38
C PRO A 78 -12.89 -3.52 -9.18
N VAL A 79 -12.33 -3.55 -7.97
CA VAL A 79 -13.07 -3.36 -6.72
C VAL A 79 -13.40 -1.87 -6.57
N ARG A 80 -14.66 -1.52 -6.32
CA ARG A 80 -15.11 -0.14 -6.11
C ARG A 80 -15.44 0.08 -4.64
N VAL A 81 -14.95 1.17 -4.08
CA VAL A 81 -15.15 1.52 -2.66
C VAL A 81 -15.47 3.00 -2.48
N PRO A 82 -16.24 3.37 -1.43
CA PRO A 82 -16.71 4.75 -1.26
C PRO A 82 -15.66 5.72 -0.72
N SER A 83 -14.60 5.22 -0.05
CA SER A 83 -13.55 6.05 0.54
C SER A 83 -12.20 5.36 0.56
N LEU A 84 -11.14 6.14 0.83
CA LEU A 84 -9.79 5.62 1.05
C LEU A 84 -9.72 4.68 2.26
N GLU A 85 -10.46 4.99 3.32
CA GLU A 85 -10.57 4.13 4.51
C GLU A 85 -11.11 2.74 4.14
N HIS A 86 -12.21 2.67 3.40
CA HIS A 86 -12.74 1.38 2.92
C HIS A 86 -11.77 0.64 1.99
N ALA A 87 -10.98 1.36 1.19
CA ALA A 87 -9.94 0.76 0.36
C ALA A 87 -8.86 0.08 1.21
N LEU A 88 -8.45 0.72 2.30
CA LEU A 88 -7.45 0.19 3.22
C LEU A 88 -8.00 -1.00 4.01
N GLN A 89 -9.23 -0.92 4.51
CA GLN A 89 -9.90 -2.04 5.18
C GLN A 89 -10.00 -3.26 4.27
N TYR A 90 -10.40 -3.05 3.00
CA TYR A 90 -10.43 -4.12 2.01
C TYR A 90 -9.03 -4.71 1.79
N ALA A 91 -8.00 -3.88 1.61
CA ALA A 91 -6.64 -4.36 1.43
C ALA A 91 -6.11 -5.12 2.66
N GLN A 92 -6.43 -4.67 3.88
CA GLN A 92 -6.07 -5.33 5.13
C GLN A 92 -6.75 -6.69 5.29
N ALA A 93 -8.05 -6.78 4.96
CA ALA A 93 -8.79 -8.05 4.98
C ALA A 93 -8.19 -9.11 4.03
N HIS A 94 -7.45 -8.66 3.02
CA HIS A 94 -6.79 -9.51 2.03
C HIS A 94 -5.26 -9.50 2.16
N ALA A 95 -4.71 -9.02 3.27
CA ALA A 95 -3.28 -8.83 3.45
C ALA A 95 -2.46 -10.14 3.29
N ALA A 96 -3.05 -11.30 3.61
CA ALA A 96 -2.40 -12.59 3.43
C ALA A 96 -2.12 -12.95 1.96
N ALA A 97 -2.89 -12.38 1.02
CA ALA A 97 -2.77 -12.63 -0.42
C ALA A 97 -2.20 -11.42 -1.18
N LEU A 98 -1.89 -10.32 -0.48
CA LEU A 98 -1.36 -9.10 -1.08
C LEU A 98 0.05 -8.82 -0.57
N GLY A 99 0.92 -8.35 -1.47
CA GLY A 99 2.25 -7.88 -1.10
C GLY A 99 2.21 -6.44 -0.59
N ARG A 100 2.22 -5.48 -1.52
CA ARG A 100 2.31 -4.05 -1.21
C ARG A 100 1.09 -3.32 -1.75
N VAL A 101 0.63 -2.31 -1.01
CA VAL A 101 -0.46 -1.42 -1.42
C VAL A 101 0.13 -0.13 -1.95
N PHE A 102 -0.23 0.24 -3.18
CA PHE A 102 0.23 1.46 -3.82
C PHE A 102 -0.94 2.42 -4.07
N VAL A 103 -0.75 3.68 -3.67
CA VAL A 103 -1.64 4.77 -4.04
C VAL A 103 -1.12 5.38 -5.34
N MET A 104 -1.82 5.13 -6.45
CA MET A 104 -1.44 5.61 -7.79
C MET A 104 -2.18 6.90 -8.18
N GLY A 105 -2.54 7.72 -7.19
CA GLY A 105 -3.19 9.02 -7.40
C GLY A 105 -4.71 9.01 -7.58
N GLY A 106 -5.32 10.12 -8.00
CA GLY A 106 -4.71 11.43 -8.33
C GLY A 106 -4.50 12.36 -7.12
N ALA A 107 -4.29 13.65 -7.35
CA ALA A 107 -3.92 14.64 -6.31
C ALA A 107 -4.76 14.59 -5.04
N GLN A 108 -6.09 14.52 -5.15
CA GLN A 108 -6.98 14.40 -3.98
C GLN A 108 -6.75 13.10 -3.19
N ILE A 109 -6.44 11.99 -3.87
CA ILE A 109 -6.15 10.71 -3.22
C ILE A 109 -4.74 10.72 -2.62
N TYR A 110 -3.76 11.34 -3.29
CA TYR A 110 -2.43 11.55 -2.72
C TYR A 110 -2.53 12.34 -1.42
N ASP A 111 -3.22 13.48 -1.44
CA ASP A 111 -3.37 14.36 -0.27
C ASP A 111 -4.06 13.65 0.90
N ALA A 112 -5.13 12.90 0.63
CA ALA A 112 -5.79 12.09 1.64
C ALA A 112 -4.89 10.97 2.18
N ALA A 113 -4.12 10.29 1.32
CA ALA A 113 -3.27 9.18 1.72
C ALA A 113 -2.07 9.63 2.55
N LEU A 114 -1.44 10.75 2.20
CA LEU A 114 -0.26 11.28 2.89
C LEU A 114 -0.53 11.68 4.35
N ARG A 115 -1.79 12.03 4.66
CA ARG A 115 -2.25 12.29 6.02
C ARG A 115 -2.39 11.04 6.89
N LEU A 116 -2.43 9.86 6.29
CA LEU A 116 -2.57 8.61 7.02
C LEU A 116 -1.23 8.13 7.58
N PRO A 117 -1.19 7.58 8.80
CA PRO A 117 0.01 6.93 9.35
C PRO A 117 0.50 5.75 8.50
N ALA A 118 -0.41 5.10 7.76
CA ALA A 118 -0.09 3.98 6.89
C ALA A 118 0.74 4.36 5.65
N ALA A 119 0.74 5.64 5.25
CA ALA A 119 1.57 6.12 4.14
C ALA A 119 3.02 6.26 4.60
N ARG A 120 3.81 5.21 4.35
CA ARG A 120 5.20 5.09 4.83
C ARG A 120 6.24 5.61 3.86
N ARG A 121 5.94 5.58 2.56
CA ARG A 121 6.87 5.85 1.46
C ARG A 121 6.22 6.66 0.34
N VAL A 122 7.02 7.50 -0.30
CA VAL A 122 6.71 8.11 -1.59
C VAL A 122 7.79 7.66 -2.57
N LEU A 123 7.39 6.99 -3.65
CA LEU A 123 8.24 6.75 -4.81
C LEU A 123 7.95 7.87 -5.79
N LEU A 124 8.97 8.68 -6.06
CA LEU A 124 8.84 9.89 -6.86
C LEU A 124 9.76 9.78 -8.07
N THR A 125 9.21 10.06 -9.25
CA THR A 125 10.02 10.40 -10.43
C THR A 125 10.12 11.92 -10.49
N ALA A 126 11.25 12.47 -10.04
CA ALA A 126 11.51 13.90 -10.06
C ALA A 126 11.86 14.31 -11.49
N ILE A 127 11.05 15.18 -12.12
CA ILE A 127 11.26 15.63 -13.50
C ILE A 127 11.93 17.00 -13.46
N GLU A 128 13.12 17.11 -14.06
CA GLU A 128 13.92 18.33 -14.11
C GLU A 128 13.49 19.22 -15.30
N ARG A 129 12.20 19.53 -15.37
CA ARG A 129 11.63 20.37 -16.42
C ARG A 129 10.31 20.99 -15.98
N ASP A 130 10.11 22.25 -16.33
CA ASP A 130 8.84 22.96 -16.12
C ASP A 130 7.83 22.65 -17.22
N PHE A 131 6.59 22.42 -16.81
CA PHE A 131 5.44 22.21 -17.68
C PHE A 131 4.27 23.07 -17.19
N ASP A 132 3.40 23.47 -18.11
CA ASP A 132 2.13 24.10 -17.75
C ASP A 132 1.19 23.05 -17.13
N CYS A 133 0.82 23.26 -15.88
CA CYS A 133 0.15 22.27 -15.04
C CYS A 133 -0.92 22.94 -14.17
N ASP A 134 -2.05 22.25 -13.99
CA ASP A 134 -3.17 22.69 -13.13
C ASP A 134 -3.27 21.92 -11.81
N THR A 135 -2.47 20.86 -11.67
CA THR A 135 -2.55 19.88 -10.58
C THR A 135 -1.15 19.62 -10.02
N PHE A 136 -0.98 19.81 -8.71
CA PHE A 136 0.32 19.71 -8.04
C PHE A 136 0.34 18.56 -7.03
N PHE A 137 1.53 17.98 -6.82
CA PHE A 137 1.74 16.99 -5.76
C PHE A 137 1.63 17.68 -4.38
N PRO A 138 0.92 17.09 -3.39
CA PRO A 138 0.63 17.79 -2.14
C PRO A 138 1.83 18.05 -1.22
N LEU A 139 2.94 17.32 -1.39
CA LEU A 139 4.16 17.55 -0.62
C LEU A 139 5.13 18.41 -1.39
N ARG A 140 5.75 19.34 -0.67
CA ARG A 140 7.02 19.92 -1.07
C ARG A 140 8.12 19.00 -0.52
N LEU A 141 8.89 18.41 -1.42
CA LEU A 141 10.03 17.55 -1.10
C LEU A 141 11.26 18.27 -1.64
N VAL A 142 12.07 18.86 -0.76
CA VAL A 142 13.27 19.61 -1.16
C VAL A 142 14.49 18.70 -1.02
N ASP A 143 15.31 18.62 -2.06
CA ASP A 143 16.59 17.93 -2.02
C ASP A 143 17.52 18.66 -1.03
N GLY A 144 17.59 18.15 0.21
CA GLY A 144 18.47 18.62 1.27
C GLY A 144 19.03 17.43 2.06
N GLU A 145 20.35 17.28 2.04
CA GLU A 145 21.07 16.29 2.83
C GLU A 145 21.22 16.82 4.27
N GLY A 146 20.16 16.71 5.07
CA GLY A 146 20.21 17.13 6.48
C GLY A 146 18.91 17.73 6.97
N ASP A 147 18.35 17.06 7.98
CA ASP A 147 17.12 17.36 8.72
C ASP A 147 15.82 17.35 7.93
N ALA A 148 14.79 16.76 8.56
CA ALA A 148 13.46 16.65 8.00
C ALA A 148 12.96 18.05 7.62
N ASP A 149 12.66 18.26 6.34
CA ASP A 149 11.76 19.33 5.90
C ASP A 149 10.52 19.32 6.82
N ASP A 150 9.87 20.47 7.02
CA ASP A 150 8.69 20.67 7.88
C ASP A 150 7.55 19.63 7.67
N GLY A 151 7.61 18.84 6.58
CA GLY A 151 6.70 17.75 6.26
C GLY A 151 7.02 16.36 6.86
N GLY A 152 8.13 16.16 7.57
CA GLY A 152 8.45 14.87 8.19
C GLY A 152 8.79 13.75 7.19
N TRP A 153 9.42 14.07 6.07
CA TRP A 153 9.88 13.12 5.05
C TRP A 153 11.37 13.29 4.79
N ALA A 154 12.08 12.18 4.58
CA ALA A 154 13.49 12.22 4.20
C ALA A 154 13.77 11.32 3.00
N LYS A 155 14.53 11.86 2.05
CA LYS A 155 15.04 11.16 0.87
C LYS A 155 15.94 10.01 1.32
N ARG A 156 15.76 8.84 0.71
CA ARG A 156 16.53 7.63 0.98
C ARG A 156 17.64 7.47 -0.04
N SER A 157 18.68 6.74 0.35
CA SER A 157 19.81 6.49 -0.53
C SER A 157 19.38 5.67 -1.75
N ARG A 158 20.18 5.74 -2.82
CA ARG A 158 19.95 4.91 -4.01
C ARG A 158 20.04 3.41 -3.69
N ALA A 159 20.92 3.03 -2.78
CA ALA A 159 21.05 1.66 -2.30
C ALA A 159 19.75 1.18 -1.62
N ASP A 160 19.15 2.03 -0.77
CA ASP A 160 17.86 1.71 -0.12
C ASP A 160 16.74 1.57 -1.14
N LEU A 161 16.69 2.44 -2.17
CA LEU A 161 15.70 2.36 -3.24
C LEU A 161 15.83 1.03 -4.01
N ARG A 162 17.04 0.63 -4.40
CA ARG A 162 17.29 -0.64 -5.09
C ARG A 162 16.91 -1.83 -4.22
N ALA A 163 17.38 -1.86 -2.97
CA ALA A 163 17.06 -2.92 -2.03
C ALA A 163 15.55 -3.05 -1.78
N TRP A 164 14.83 -1.93 -1.72
CA TRP A 164 13.40 -1.94 -1.49
C TRP A 164 12.59 -2.34 -2.75
N THR A 165 12.96 -1.84 -3.92
CA THR A 165 12.29 -2.16 -5.19
C THR A 165 12.61 -3.56 -5.70
N GLY A 166 13.78 -4.09 -5.37
CA GLY A 166 14.32 -5.32 -5.97
C GLY A 166 14.89 -5.10 -7.39
N GLU A 167 14.98 -3.84 -7.84
CA GLU A 167 15.43 -3.49 -9.19
C GLU A 167 16.93 -3.18 -9.18
N GLU A 168 17.76 -4.22 -9.37
CA GLU A 168 19.21 -4.06 -9.44
C GLU A 168 19.66 -3.25 -10.67
N ALA A 169 18.87 -3.32 -11.76
CA ALA A 169 19.12 -2.63 -13.02
C ALA A 169 18.72 -1.14 -13.00
N LEU A 170 18.30 -0.57 -11.86
CA LEU A 170 18.01 0.86 -11.77
C LEU A 170 19.28 1.66 -12.13
N PRO A 171 19.26 2.46 -13.21
CA PRO A 171 20.44 3.17 -13.68
C PRO A 171 20.92 4.20 -12.65
N ASP A 172 22.22 4.46 -12.61
CA ASP A 172 22.80 5.47 -11.70
C ASP A 172 22.45 6.89 -12.20
N GLY A 173 22.04 7.75 -11.27
CA GLY A 173 21.78 9.17 -11.54
C GLY A 173 20.53 9.48 -12.38
N PRO A 174 20.42 10.73 -12.87
CA PRO A 174 19.32 11.19 -13.72
C PRO A 174 19.33 10.49 -15.09
N GLN A 175 18.15 10.17 -15.58
CA GLN A 175 17.89 9.64 -16.91
C GLN A 175 17.40 10.75 -17.82
N GLU A 176 17.52 10.57 -19.13
CA GLU A 176 16.95 11.48 -20.11
C GLU A 176 16.13 10.71 -21.14
N GLU A 177 14.88 11.10 -21.32
CA GLU A 177 13.99 10.56 -22.34
C GLU A 177 13.26 11.72 -23.03
N ALA A 178 13.26 11.72 -24.37
CA ALA A 178 12.62 12.76 -25.17
C ALA A 178 13.00 14.21 -24.77
N GLY A 179 14.27 14.44 -24.41
CA GLY A 179 14.78 15.74 -23.97
C GLY A 179 14.27 16.18 -22.60
N THR A 180 13.81 15.26 -21.76
CA THR A 180 13.35 15.52 -20.39
C THR A 180 14.18 14.68 -19.43
N ARG A 181 14.89 15.35 -18.52
CA ARG A 181 15.69 14.68 -17.49
C ARG A 181 14.82 14.34 -16.28
N TYR A 182 15.03 13.16 -15.70
CA TYR A 182 14.31 12.73 -14.51
C TYR A 182 15.13 11.80 -13.61
N GLU A 183 14.81 11.79 -12.31
CA GLU A 183 15.44 10.92 -11.32
C GLU A 183 14.40 10.08 -10.57
N PHE A 184 14.65 8.78 -10.40
CA PHE A 184 13.89 7.94 -9.47
C PHE A 184 14.36 8.16 -8.04
N GLN A 185 13.44 8.54 -7.17
CA GLN A 185 13.69 8.84 -5.76
C GLN A 185 12.74 8.04 -4.86
N MET A 186 13.22 7.70 -3.67
CA MET A 186 12.41 7.15 -2.59
C MET A 186 12.49 8.07 -1.38
N TRP A 187 11.33 8.44 -0.84
CA TRP A 187 11.21 9.22 0.39
C TRP A 187 10.49 8.38 1.44
N GLU A 188 10.95 8.46 2.68
CA GLU A 188 10.30 7.79 3.82
C GLU A 188 9.91 8.79 4.88
N LYS A 189 8.75 8.53 5.49
CA LYS A 189 8.25 9.33 6.60
C LYS A 189 9.18 9.16 7.81
N VAL A 190 9.68 10.26 8.33
CA VAL A 190 10.48 10.33 9.54
C VAL A 190 9.52 10.47 10.72
N ALA A 191 9.71 9.69 11.78
CA ALA A 191 8.93 9.87 12.99
C ALA A 191 9.21 11.28 13.55
N LEU A 192 8.15 12.07 13.74
CA LEU A 192 8.23 13.31 14.51
C LEU A 192 8.70 12.91 15.93
N LYS A 193 9.83 13.47 16.36
CA LYS A 193 10.34 13.30 17.72
C LYS A 193 9.51 14.11 18.71
#